data_AF-A0A1E1WR08-F1
#
_entry.id   AF-A0A1E1WR08-F1
#
_cell.length_a   1.000
_cell.length_b   1.000
_cell.length_c   1.000
_cell.angle_alpha   90.00
_cell.angle_beta   90.00
_cell.angle_gamma   90.00
#
_symmetry.space_group_name_H-M   'P 1'
#
loop_
_entity.id
_entity.type
_entity.pdbx_description
1 polymer ?
#
loop_
_entity_poly.entity_id
_entity_poly.type
_entity_poly.pdbx_seq_one_letter_code
_entity_poly.pdbx_strand_id
1 'polypeptide(L)'
;VVHACPVLRAIQSQPLAARAIHVELKRLLNEDNNTELILCDDTIEDIKVKACFVTKRERAEKWASGQSLPTKSLQYPLSGRPAITVSGRTRELAAEPLFARDNELASLPDIVLQCIMQCPIDVRRALAENILVTGGTAAMPGLKARLVHELRYLVTQPPYNERLHIQEFKFHTAPAHDNSVAWLGGALAGAGDAGATRAMPRDVYVRDKRLKDWVCLLDNTPNDHPYRDSFEI
;
A
#
# COMPACT_ATOMS: atom_id res chain seq x y z
N VAL A 1 -2.51 -12.07 7.74
CA VAL A 1 -2.14 -13.52 7.73
C VAL A 1 -2.36 -14.05 9.13
N VAL A 2 -3.00 -15.22 9.27
CA VAL A 2 -3.28 -15.88 10.56
C VAL A 2 -2.77 -17.32 10.46
N HIS A 3 -1.91 -17.75 11.40
CA HIS A 3 -1.29 -19.08 11.37
C HIS A 3 -0.67 -19.46 10.01
N ALA A 4 0.08 -18.55 9.41
CA ALA A 4 0.69 -18.68 8.07
C ALA A 4 -0.30 -18.80 6.88
N CYS A 5 -1.61 -18.66 7.11
CA CYS A 5 -2.63 -18.66 6.06
C CYS A 5 -3.18 -17.23 5.80
N PRO A 6 -3.28 -16.79 4.54
CA PRO A 6 -3.98 -15.56 4.21
C PRO A 6 -5.50 -15.74 4.42
N VAL A 7 -6.14 -14.75 5.06
CA VAL A 7 -7.61 -14.73 5.19
C VAL A 7 -8.16 -14.09 3.91
N LEU A 8 -8.41 -14.91 2.88
CA LEU A 8 -8.73 -14.42 1.53
C LEU A 8 -9.90 -13.45 1.48
N ARG A 9 -10.97 -13.73 2.23
CA ARG A 9 -12.16 -12.86 2.30
C ARG A 9 -11.89 -11.45 2.83
N ALA A 10 -10.77 -11.26 3.53
CA ALA A 10 -10.40 -9.99 4.16
C ALA A 10 -9.41 -9.19 3.30
N ILE A 11 -8.98 -9.72 2.15
CA ILE A 11 -8.08 -9.01 1.23
C ILE A 11 -8.79 -7.78 0.68
N GLN A 12 -8.12 -6.65 0.75
CA GLN A 12 -8.59 -5.37 0.23
C GLN A 12 -7.57 -4.81 -0.76
N SER A 13 -8.06 -4.14 -1.80
CA SER A 13 -7.23 -3.52 -2.84
C SER A 13 -7.90 -2.24 -3.32
N GLN A 14 -7.14 -1.16 -3.41
CA GLN A 14 -7.58 0.11 -3.97
C GLN A 14 -6.48 0.70 -4.87
N PRO A 15 -6.83 1.52 -5.88
CA PRO A 15 -5.87 2.14 -6.78
C PRO A 15 -5.09 3.31 -6.14
N LEU A 16 -4.80 3.24 -4.84
CA LEU A 16 -4.12 4.25 -4.03
C LEU A 16 -2.65 3.89 -3.83
N ALA A 17 -1.84 4.11 -4.86
CA ALA A 17 -0.41 3.79 -4.85
C ALA A 17 0.41 4.88 -5.55
N ALA A 18 1.61 4.54 -6.03
CA ALA A 18 2.52 5.47 -6.70
C ALA A 18 1.85 6.26 -7.84
N ARG A 19 0.94 5.63 -8.61
CA ARG A 19 0.22 6.31 -9.69
C ARG A 19 -0.67 7.45 -9.19
N ALA A 20 -1.36 7.27 -8.07
CA ALA A 20 -2.19 8.33 -7.48
C ALA A 20 -1.32 9.51 -7.01
N ILE A 21 -0.18 9.21 -6.39
CA ILE A 21 0.83 10.21 -6.00
C ILE A 21 1.38 10.94 -7.22
N HIS A 22 1.67 10.23 -8.32
CA HIS A 22 2.18 10.82 -9.55
C HIS A 22 1.17 11.76 -10.20
N VAL A 23 -0.12 11.41 -10.21
CA VAL A 23 -1.19 12.28 -10.72
C VAL A 23 -1.28 13.56 -9.90
N GLU A 24 -1.29 13.45 -8.57
CA GLU A 24 -1.35 14.62 -7.70
C GLU A 24 -0.07 15.48 -7.78
N LEU A 25 1.10 14.84 -7.86
CA LEU A 25 2.37 15.52 -8.03
C LEU A 25 2.43 16.29 -9.37
N LYS A 26 1.93 15.71 -10.47
CA LYS A 26 1.79 16.41 -11.77
C LYS A 26 0.92 17.67 -11.60
N ARG A 27 -0.23 17.53 -10.94
CA ARG A 27 -1.16 18.64 -10.69
C ARG A 27 -0.51 19.77 -9.88
N LEU A 28 0.15 19.43 -8.78
CA LEU A 28 0.82 20.38 -7.88
C LEU A 28 2.04 21.05 -8.53
N LEU A 29 2.83 20.32 -9.32
CA LEU A 29 3.96 20.90 -10.06
C LEU A 29 3.50 21.92 -11.12
N ASN A 30 2.37 21.66 -11.78
CA ASN A 30 1.80 22.60 -12.73
C ASN A 30 1.34 23.90 -12.04
N GLU A 31 0.75 23.79 -10.85
CA GLU A 31 0.38 24.95 -10.01
C GLU A 31 1.61 25.75 -9.58
N ASP A 32 2.65 25.09 -9.07
CA ASP A 32 3.89 25.74 -8.62
C ASP A 32 4.60 26.53 -9.72
N ASN A 33 4.50 26.06 -10.97
CA ASN A 33 5.20 26.64 -12.11
C ASN A 33 4.27 27.45 -13.05
N ASN A 34 2.98 27.57 -12.70
CA ASN A 34 1.94 28.27 -13.48
C ASN A 34 1.90 27.86 -14.96
N THR A 35 2.23 26.61 -15.27
CA THR A 35 2.34 26.08 -16.64
C THR A 35 2.19 24.56 -16.61
N GLU A 36 1.60 24.00 -17.66
CA GLU A 36 1.54 22.55 -17.83
C GLU A 36 2.92 21.98 -18.18
N LEU A 37 3.47 21.19 -17.26
CA LEU A 37 4.77 20.55 -17.42
C LEU A 37 4.61 19.16 -18.04
N ILE A 38 5.11 18.99 -19.26
CA ILE A 38 5.21 17.68 -19.90
C ILE A 38 6.52 17.01 -19.45
N LEU A 39 6.42 16.23 -18.37
CA LEU A 39 7.52 15.46 -17.76
C LEU A 39 7.33 13.96 -18.01
N CYS A 40 8.43 13.23 -18.21
CA CYS A 40 8.39 11.77 -18.24
C CYS A 40 8.15 11.20 -16.83
N ASP A 41 7.58 10.00 -16.77
CA ASP A 41 7.25 9.35 -15.49
C ASP A 41 8.51 9.10 -14.63
N ASP A 42 9.66 8.81 -15.25
CA ASP A 42 10.96 8.66 -14.55
C ASP A 42 11.38 9.94 -13.81
N THR A 43 11.18 11.10 -14.43
CA THR A 43 11.51 12.40 -13.79
C THR A 43 10.59 12.66 -12.60
N ILE A 44 9.32 12.29 -12.72
CA ILE A 44 8.32 12.47 -11.66
C ILE A 44 8.59 11.50 -10.51
N GLU A 45 8.99 10.28 -10.82
CA GLU A 45 9.49 9.33 -9.83
C GLU A 45 10.73 9.86 -9.12
N ASP A 46 11.70 10.43 -9.83
CA ASP A 46 12.90 11.00 -9.22
C ASP A 46 12.56 12.18 -8.28
N ILE A 47 11.67 13.08 -8.70
CA ILE A 47 11.16 14.18 -7.85
C ILE A 47 10.43 13.62 -6.63
N LYS A 48 9.56 12.62 -6.80
CA LYS A 48 8.85 11.94 -5.71
C LYS A 48 9.82 11.40 -4.67
N VAL A 49 10.87 10.70 -5.11
CA VAL A 49 11.86 10.06 -4.22
C VAL A 49 12.75 11.09 -3.52
N LYS A 50 13.21 12.12 -4.24
CA LYS A 50 14.20 13.09 -3.72
C LYS A 50 13.58 14.24 -2.94
N ALA A 51 12.38 14.68 -3.30
CA ALA A 51 11.80 15.91 -2.78
C ALA A 51 10.62 15.69 -1.83
N CYS A 52 9.81 14.64 -2.04
CA CYS A 52 8.53 14.48 -1.35
C CYS A 52 8.66 13.69 -0.06
N PHE A 53 7.79 14.00 0.90
CA PHE A 53 7.70 13.31 2.18
C PHE A 53 6.30 13.46 2.78
N VAL A 54 5.88 12.50 3.59
CA VAL A 54 4.57 12.51 4.24
C VAL A 54 4.65 13.28 5.54
N THR A 55 3.71 14.21 5.74
CA THR A 55 3.59 14.98 6.97
C THR A 55 2.46 14.49 7.87
N LYS A 56 2.40 15.03 9.09
CA LYS A 56 1.32 14.75 10.05
C LYS A 56 -0.01 15.34 9.57
N ARG A 57 -1.11 14.75 10.02
CA ARG A 57 -2.48 15.13 9.67
C ARG A 57 -2.77 16.61 9.92
N GLU A 58 -2.41 17.10 11.10
CA GLU A 58 -2.70 18.49 11.51
C GLU A 58 -1.96 19.50 10.62
N ARG A 59 -0.86 19.07 9.98
CA ARG A 59 -0.10 19.90 9.04
C ARG A 59 -0.73 19.89 7.65
N ALA A 60 -1.20 18.75 7.18
CA ALA A 60 -1.97 18.65 5.94
C ALA A 60 -3.27 19.48 6.01
N GLU A 61 -3.98 19.44 7.14
CA GLU A 61 -5.19 20.24 7.37
C GLU A 61 -4.91 21.76 7.31
N LYS A 62 -3.74 22.22 7.79
CA LYS A 62 -3.32 23.62 7.66
C LYS A 62 -3.07 24.05 6.21
N TRP A 63 -2.50 23.16 5.40
CA TRP A 63 -2.40 23.43 3.97
C TRP A 63 -3.78 23.51 3.30
N ALA A 64 -4.71 22.63 3.69
CA ALA A 64 -6.08 22.63 3.17
C ALA A 64 -6.86 23.90 3.55
N SER A 65 -6.58 24.49 4.73
CA SER A 65 -7.17 25.78 5.13
C SER A 65 -6.50 27.01 4.49
N GLY A 66 -5.55 26.81 3.58
CA GLY A 66 -4.84 27.89 2.88
C GLY A 66 -3.75 28.57 3.71
N GLN A 67 -3.35 27.99 4.86
CA GLN A 67 -2.29 28.55 5.67
C GLN A 67 -0.92 28.32 5.01
N SER A 68 -0.12 29.38 4.90
CA SER A 68 1.28 29.27 4.47
C SER A 68 2.14 28.70 5.60
N LEU A 69 2.87 27.62 5.31
CA LEU A 69 3.76 26.97 6.26
C LEU A 69 5.22 27.11 5.83
N PRO A 70 6.17 27.24 6.78
CA PRO A 70 7.58 27.37 6.47
C PRO A 70 8.14 26.02 6.01
N THR A 71 8.15 25.79 4.70
CA THR A 71 8.79 24.62 4.07
C THR A 71 9.62 25.09 2.90
N LYS A 72 10.88 24.68 2.88
CA LYS A 72 11.83 25.11 1.84
C LYS A 72 11.40 24.58 0.47
N SER A 73 11.21 25.47 -0.48
CA SER A 73 11.07 25.11 -1.89
C SER A 73 12.40 24.63 -2.46
N LEU A 74 12.34 23.67 -3.37
CA LEU A 74 13.47 23.11 -4.09
C LEU A 74 13.42 23.57 -5.55
N GLN A 75 14.57 23.90 -6.12
CA GLN A 75 14.72 24.05 -7.57
C GLN A 75 15.25 22.72 -8.11
N TYR A 76 14.44 22.01 -8.91
CA TYR A 76 14.79 20.72 -9.46
C TYR A 76 15.34 20.89 -10.89
N PRO A 77 16.59 20.48 -11.16
CA PRO A 77 17.20 20.66 -12.47
C PRO A 77 16.61 19.68 -13.49
N LEU A 78 16.26 20.19 -14.68
CA LEU A 78 15.86 19.38 -15.83
C LEU A 78 16.95 19.41 -16.89
N SER A 79 17.19 18.28 -17.54
CA SER A 79 18.17 18.19 -18.63
C SER A 79 17.67 18.99 -19.84
N GLY A 80 18.40 20.03 -20.24
CA GLY A 80 18.07 20.84 -21.41
C GLY A 80 16.84 21.74 -21.27
N ARG A 81 16.29 21.92 -20.06
CA ARG A 81 15.18 22.83 -19.76
C ARG A 81 15.50 23.66 -18.51
N PRO A 82 14.85 24.81 -18.30
CA PRO A 82 14.93 25.53 -17.04
C PRO A 82 14.57 24.62 -15.86
N ALA A 83 15.20 24.86 -14.71
CA ALA A 83 14.83 24.18 -13.48
C ALA A 83 13.38 24.48 -13.11
N ILE A 84 12.69 23.48 -12.55
CA ILE A 84 11.31 23.64 -12.08
C ILE A 84 11.29 23.86 -10.58
N THR A 85 10.34 24.66 -10.13
CA THR A 85 10.11 24.88 -8.71
C THR A 85 9.27 23.73 -8.17
N VAL A 86 9.75 23.10 -7.10
CA VAL A 86 9.00 22.14 -6.29
C VAL A 86 8.78 22.80 -4.94
N SER A 87 7.59 23.37 -4.74
CA SER A 87 7.27 24.13 -3.53
C SER A 87 7.21 23.23 -2.30
N GLY A 88 7.36 23.84 -1.13
CA GLY A 88 7.15 23.14 0.12
C GLY A 88 5.77 22.48 0.25
N ARG A 89 4.73 23.11 -0.33
CA ARG A 89 3.37 22.57 -0.40
C ARG A 89 3.34 21.28 -1.22
N THR A 90 3.92 21.28 -2.41
CA THR A 90 3.96 20.12 -3.30
C THR A 90 4.67 18.93 -2.67
N ARG A 91 5.80 19.19 -2.01
CA ARG A 91 6.60 18.16 -1.34
C ARG A 91 5.84 17.44 -0.22
N GLU A 92 4.96 18.15 0.47
CA GLU A 92 4.20 17.62 1.60
C GLU A 92 2.85 17.00 1.19
N LEU A 93 2.20 17.57 0.17
CA LEU A 93 0.85 17.16 -0.26
C LEU A 93 0.85 16.09 -1.35
N ALA A 94 1.98 15.79 -1.99
CA ALA A 94 2.04 14.77 -3.04
C ALA A 94 1.46 13.40 -2.62
N ALA A 95 1.58 13.04 -1.34
CA ALA A 95 1.07 11.79 -0.78
C ALA A 95 -0.33 11.89 -0.14
N GLU A 96 -0.94 13.07 -0.13
CA GLU A 96 -2.26 13.27 0.47
C GLU A 96 -3.39 12.43 -0.17
N PRO A 97 -3.35 12.07 -1.48
CA PRO A 97 -4.33 11.13 -2.04
C PRO A 97 -4.40 9.77 -1.35
N LEU A 98 -3.38 9.36 -0.58
CA LEU A 98 -3.42 8.13 0.22
C LEU A 98 -4.27 8.27 1.48
N PHE A 99 -4.51 9.50 1.95
CA PHE A 99 -5.16 9.80 3.22
C PHE A 99 -6.47 10.57 3.06
N ALA A 100 -6.68 11.21 1.90
CA ALA A 100 -7.94 11.84 1.56
C ALA A 100 -9.07 10.81 1.63
N ARG A 101 -10.08 11.09 2.46
CA ARG A 101 -11.29 10.27 2.56
C ARG A 101 -12.32 10.84 1.61
N ASP A 102 -12.75 10.03 0.66
CA ASP A 102 -13.93 10.30 -0.14
C ASP A 102 -15.19 9.69 0.52
N ASN A 103 -16.32 9.83 -0.15
CA ASN A 103 -17.59 9.24 0.31
C ASN A 103 -17.58 7.71 0.29
N GLU A 104 -16.60 7.08 -0.36
CA GLU A 104 -16.47 5.62 -0.49
C GLU A 104 -15.60 5.01 0.60
N LEU A 105 -15.10 5.81 1.55
CA LEU A 105 -14.12 5.38 2.57
C LEU A 105 -12.86 4.81 1.91
N ALA A 106 -12.43 5.40 0.78
CA ALA A 106 -11.27 4.97 0.03
C ALA A 106 -10.01 5.72 0.47
N SER A 107 -9.47 5.33 1.62
CA SER A 107 -8.16 5.79 2.08
C SER A 107 -7.29 4.62 2.55
N LEU A 108 -5.97 4.79 2.52
CA LEU A 108 -5.02 3.77 3.01
C LEU A 108 -5.33 3.29 4.45
N PRO A 109 -5.59 4.17 5.44
CA PRO A 109 -5.96 3.70 6.78
C PRO A 109 -7.35 3.04 6.82
N ASP A 110 -8.32 3.48 6.00
CA ASP A 110 -9.63 2.82 5.89
C ASP A 110 -9.48 1.37 5.38
N ILE A 111 -8.68 1.13 4.34
CA ILE A 111 -8.40 -0.22 3.80
C ILE A 111 -7.88 -1.15 4.90
N VAL A 112 -6.94 -0.67 5.71
CA VAL A 112 -6.34 -1.46 6.80
C VAL A 112 -7.40 -1.82 7.84
N LEU A 113 -8.22 -0.85 8.26
CA LEU A 113 -9.28 -1.10 9.25
C LEU A 113 -10.38 -2.02 8.69
N GLN A 114 -10.77 -1.87 7.43
CA GLN A 114 -11.74 -2.74 6.75
C GLN A 114 -11.23 -4.19 6.66
N CYS A 115 -9.95 -4.37 6.32
CA CYS A 115 -9.29 -5.68 6.31
C CYS A 115 -9.35 -6.35 7.69
N ILE A 116 -9.01 -5.61 8.76
CA ILE A 116 -9.09 -6.13 10.14
C ILE A 116 -10.54 -6.45 10.52
N MET A 117 -11.50 -5.59 10.13
CA MET A 117 -12.93 -5.79 10.43
C MET A 117 -13.51 -7.03 9.76
N GLN A 118 -13.05 -7.41 8.56
CA GLN A 118 -13.49 -8.63 7.86
C GLN A 118 -12.87 -9.91 8.45
N CYS A 119 -11.82 -9.79 9.26
CA CYS A 119 -11.24 -10.92 9.99
C CYS A 119 -12.13 -11.34 11.19
N PRO A 120 -12.07 -12.62 11.60
CA PRO A 120 -12.72 -13.08 12.84
C PRO A 120 -12.29 -12.26 14.05
N ILE A 121 -13.20 -12.07 15.02
CA ILE A 121 -13.00 -11.18 16.17
C ILE A 121 -11.73 -11.54 16.96
N ASP A 122 -11.49 -12.83 17.18
CA ASP A 122 -10.40 -13.33 18.02
C ASP A 122 -9.00 -12.97 17.51
N VAL A 123 -8.86 -12.74 16.20
CA VAL A 123 -7.56 -12.42 15.58
C VAL A 123 -7.34 -10.94 15.37
N ARG A 124 -8.37 -10.09 15.50
CA ARG A 124 -8.29 -8.66 15.15
C ARG A 124 -7.23 -7.91 15.94
N ARG A 125 -7.17 -8.16 17.26
CA ARG A 125 -6.16 -7.55 18.14
C ARG A 125 -4.75 -7.94 17.72
N ALA A 126 -4.50 -9.23 17.51
CA ALA A 126 -3.20 -9.72 17.08
C ALA A 126 -2.78 -9.12 15.72
N LEU A 127 -3.71 -8.96 14.78
CA LEU A 127 -3.43 -8.34 13.48
C LEU A 127 -3.09 -6.84 13.62
N ALA A 128 -3.80 -6.10 14.46
CA ALA A 128 -3.52 -4.68 14.71
C ALA A 128 -2.16 -4.44 15.39
N GLU A 129 -1.76 -5.38 16.24
CA GLU A 129 -0.47 -5.37 16.93
C GLU A 129 0.68 -5.95 16.10
N ASN A 130 0.43 -6.43 14.88
CA ASN A 130 1.46 -7.02 14.03
C ASN A 130 1.34 -6.52 12.58
N ILE A 131 1.41 -5.20 12.40
CA ILE A 131 1.33 -4.57 11.09
C ILE A 131 2.72 -4.49 10.46
N LEU A 132 2.84 -5.00 9.23
CA LEU A 132 4.02 -4.86 8.39
C LEU A 132 3.67 -4.03 7.16
N VAL A 133 4.41 -2.94 6.92
CA VAL A 133 4.24 -2.08 5.75
C VAL A 133 5.44 -2.24 4.83
N THR A 134 5.19 -2.67 3.60
CA THR A 134 6.21 -3.03 2.60
C THR A 134 5.81 -2.51 1.22
N GLY A 135 6.78 -2.39 0.31
CA GLY A 135 6.61 -1.92 -1.07
C GLY A 135 7.28 -0.57 -1.35
N GLY A 136 7.28 -0.15 -2.62
CA GLY A 136 7.96 1.08 -3.04
C GLY A 136 7.42 2.34 -2.35
N THR A 137 6.10 2.51 -2.27
CA THR A 137 5.48 3.65 -1.58
C THR A 137 5.76 3.64 -0.08
N ALA A 138 5.92 2.45 0.53
CA ALA A 138 6.18 2.30 1.96
C ALA A 138 7.50 2.95 2.41
N ALA A 139 8.47 3.06 1.49
CA ALA A 139 9.76 3.70 1.72
C ALA A 139 9.69 5.24 1.80
N MET A 140 8.54 5.85 1.51
CA MET A 140 8.39 7.30 1.56
C MET A 140 8.56 7.82 3.00
N PRO A 141 9.44 8.81 3.24
CA PRO A 141 9.68 9.33 4.58
C PRO A 141 8.40 9.82 5.25
N GLY A 142 8.17 9.42 6.50
CA GLY A 142 7.01 9.84 7.30
C GLY A 142 5.73 9.03 7.08
N LEU A 143 5.64 8.16 6.06
CA LEU A 143 4.42 7.43 5.74
C LEU A 143 3.93 6.57 6.91
N LYS A 144 4.81 5.72 7.48
CA LYS A 144 4.45 4.81 8.58
C LYS A 144 3.99 5.59 9.83
N ALA A 145 4.65 6.71 10.13
CA ALA A 145 4.30 7.56 11.27
C ALA A 145 2.92 8.22 11.08
N ARG A 146 2.64 8.75 9.88
CA ARG A 146 1.32 9.30 9.53
C ARG A 146 0.25 8.21 9.58
N LEU A 147 0.52 7.03 9.03
CA LEU A 147 -0.42 5.91 9.01
C LEU A 147 -0.82 5.46 10.42
N VAL A 148 0.14 5.35 11.36
CA VAL A 148 -0.18 5.03 12.77
C VAL A 148 -1.11 6.08 13.38
N HIS A 149 -0.84 7.37 13.15
CA HIS A 149 -1.67 8.46 13.65
C HIS A 149 -3.09 8.42 13.05
N GLU A 150 -3.21 8.20 11.75
CA GLU A 150 -4.51 8.10 11.08
C GLU A 150 -5.30 6.88 11.53
N LEU A 151 -4.67 5.72 11.73
CA LEU A 151 -5.35 4.52 12.24
C LEU A 151 -5.90 4.74 13.65
N ARG A 152 -5.11 5.37 14.54
CA ARG A 152 -5.55 5.73 15.90
C ARG A 152 -6.70 6.73 15.90
N TYR A 153 -6.69 7.67 14.96
CA TYR A 153 -7.80 8.60 14.81
C TYR A 153 -9.04 7.90 14.26
N LEU A 154 -8.92 7.14 13.16
CA LEU A 154 -10.05 6.54 12.47
C LEU A 154 -10.72 5.41 13.26
N VAL A 155 -9.99 4.67 14.09
CA VAL A 155 -10.61 3.64 14.93
C VAL A 155 -11.63 4.23 15.91
N THR A 156 -11.49 5.50 16.29
CA THR A 156 -12.45 6.20 17.17
C THR A 156 -13.60 6.84 16.40
N GLN A 157 -13.59 6.81 15.06
CA GLN A 157 -14.63 7.39 14.22
C GLN A 157 -15.59 6.30 13.71
N PRO A 158 -16.85 6.65 13.40
CA PRO A 158 -17.76 5.75 12.68
C PRO A 158 -17.19 5.39 11.29
N PRO A 159 -17.41 4.15 10.81
CA PRO A 159 -18.15 3.04 11.44
C PRO A 159 -17.28 2.12 12.33
N TYR A 160 -16.04 2.50 12.62
CA TYR A 160 -15.05 1.61 13.25
C TYR A 160 -15.16 1.57 14.77
N ASN A 161 -15.49 2.70 15.40
CA ASN A 161 -15.62 2.83 16.86
C ASN A 161 -16.52 1.75 17.52
N GLU A 162 -17.60 1.37 16.87
CA GLU A 162 -18.56 0.37 17.36
C GLU A 162 -18.13 -1.07 17.06
N ARG A 163 -17.29 -1.27 16.03
CA ARG A 163 -16.97 -2.60 15.47
C ARG A 163 -15.56 -3.08 15.78
N LEU A 164 -14.65 -2.16 16.08
CA LEU A 164 -13.23 -2.40 16.32
C LEU A 164 -12.83 -1.82 17.68
N HIS A 165 -12.69 -2.70 18.68
CA HIS A 165 -12.20 -2.33 20.01
C HIS A 165 -10.67 -2.53 20.09
N ILE A 166 -9.94 -1.85 19.20
CA ILE A 166 -8.48 -1.93 19.11
C ILE A 166 -7.87 -0.76 19.88
N GLN A 167 -6.98 -1.06 20.82
CA GLN A 167 -6.32 -0.06 21.66
C GLN A 167 -4.98 0.40 21.07
N GLU A 168 -4.25 -0.54 20.45
CA GLU A 168 -2.89 -0.30 19.98
C GLU A 168 -2.71 -0.78 18.55
N PHE A 169 -1.94 0.00 17.79
CA PHE A 169 -1.41 -0.37 16.49
C PHE A 169 0.10 -0.43 16.60
N LYS A 170 0.69 -1.60 16.33
CA LYS A 170 2.14 -1.82 16.40
C LYS A 170 2.67 -2.20 15.03
N PHE A 171 3.72 -1.51 14.64
CA PHE A 171 4.33 -1.62 13.32
C PHE A 171 5.69 -2.28 13.47
N HIS A 172 5.92 -3.34 12.70
CA HIS A 172 7.18 -4.05 12.66
C HIS A 172 8.00 -3.64 11.46
N THR A 173 9.32 -3.56 11.66
CA THR A 173 10.27 -3.26 10.60
C THR A 173 10.94 -4.54 10.17
N ALA A 174 10.98 -4.78 8.86
CA ALA A 174 11.72 -5.90 8.28
C ALA A 174 13.23 -5.59 8.24
N PRO A 175 14.10 -6.62 8.18
CA PRO A 175 15.55 -6.42 8.10
C PRO A 175 16.05 -5.85 6.76
N ALA A 176 15.22 -5.87 5.71
CA ALA A 176 15.54 -5.31 4.39
C ALA A 176 14.84 -3.97 4.16
N HIS A 177 15.30 -3.23 3.15
CA HIS A 177 14.62 -2.04 2.66
C HIS A 177 13.17 -2.35 2.28
N ASP A 178 12.24 -1.43 2.56
CA ASP A 178 10.79 -1.65 2.44
C ASP A 178 10.36 -2.16 1.04
N ASN A 179 11.03 -1.70 -0.02
CA ASN A 179 10.76 -2.15 -1.39
C ASN A 179 11.21 -3.60 -1.69
N SER A 180 12.11 -4.17 -0.88
CA SER A 180 12.76 -5.46 -1.13
C SER A 180 12.28 -6.57 -0.18
N VAL A 181 11.42 -6.26 0.80
CA VAL A 181 10.97 -7.22 1.82
C VAL A 181 10.23 -8.41 1.21
N ALA A 182 9.38 -8.16 0.21
CA ALA A 182 8.68 -9.24 -0.50
C ALA A 182 9.66 -10.20 -1.20
N TRP A 183 10.70 -9.65 -1.84
CA TRP A 183 11.73 -10.44 -2.51
C TRP A 183 12.58 -11.24 -1.51
N LEU A 184 12.96 -10.62 -0.39
CA LEU A 184 13.64 -11.32 0.71
C LEU A 184 12.78 -12.47 1.26
N GLY A 185 11.47 -12.24 1.44
CA GLY A 185 10.54 -13.29 1.88
C GLY A 185 10.49 -14.47 0.91
N GLY A 186 10.47 -14.20 -0.39
CA GLY A 186 10.56 -15.24 -1.43
C GLY A 186 11.88 -15.99 -1.42
N ALA A 187 13.00 -15.28 -1.26
CA ALA A 187 14.33 -15.90 -1.16
C ALA A 187 14.46 -16.82 0.06
N LEU A 188 13.96 -16.39 1.22
CA LEU A 188 13.93 -17.21 2.44
C LEU A 188 13.02 -18.42 2.29
N ALA A 189 11.83 -18.24 1.70
CA ALA A 189 10.90 -19.34 1.46
C ALA A 189 11.47 -20.39 0.48
N GLY A 190 12.19 -19.94 -0.55
CA GLY A 190 12.84 -20.82 -1.52
C GLY A 190 14.08 -21.55 -0.97
N ALA A 191 14.84 -20.88 -0.09
CA ALA A 191 16.01 -21.49 0.56
C ALA A 191 15.65 -22.48 1.68
N GLY A 192 14.46 -22.32 2.30
CA GLY A 192 13.96 -23.24 3.32
C GLY A 192 13.21 -24.45 2.74
N ASP A 193 12.86 -25.40 3.62
CA ASP A 193 12.18 -26.66 3.26
C ASP A 193 10.81 -26.47 2.57
N ALA A 194 10.17 -25.32 2.82
CA ALA A 194 8.90 -24.97 2.18
C ALA A 194 9.02 -24.79 0.66
N GLY A 195 10.18 -24.35 0.16
CA GLY A 195 10.42 -24.14 -1.27
C GLY A 195 10.41 -25.45 -2.03
N ALA A 196 11.14 -26.45 -1.54
CA ALA A 196 11.23 -27.77 -2.18
C ALA A 196 9.91 -28.56 -2.09
N THR A 197 9.23 -28.49 -0.94
CA THR A 197 7.99 -29.27 -0.71
C THR A 197 6.75 -28.70 -1.40
N ARG A 198 6.74 -27.39 -1.71
CA ARG A 198 5.59 -26.72 -2.34
C ARG A 198 5.80 -26.40 -3.83
N ALA A 199 7.02 -26.57 -4.35
CA ALA A 199 7.30 -26.37 -5.76
C ALA A 199 6.66 -27.47 -6.62
N MET A 200 6.17 -27.10 -7.80
CA MET A 200 5.70 -28.07 -8.79
C MET A 200 6.90 -28.63 -9.57
N PRO A 201 7.11 -29.95 -9.58
CA PRO A 201 8.19 -30.54 -10.34
C PRO A 201 7.83 -30.59 -11.85
N ARG A 202 8.85 -30.65 -12.69
CA ARG A 202 8.70 -30.53 -14.16
C ARG A 202 7.85 -31.64 -14.76
N ASP A 203 8.02 -32.87 -14.31
CA ASP A 203 7.29 -34.05 -14.77
C ASP A 203 5.78 -33.92 -14.52
N VAL A 204 5.38 -33.40 -13.35
CA VAL A 204 3.99 -33.10 -13.02
C VAL A 204 3.44 -32.02 -13.95
N TYR A 205 4.18 -30.94 -14.19
CA TYR A 205 3.75 -29.89 -15.11
C TYR A 205 3.65 -30.38 -16.56
N VAL A 206 4.56 -31.24 -17.03
CA VAL A 206 4.50 -31.77 -18.41
C VAL A 206 3.26 -32.63 -18.62
N ARG A 207 2.84 -33.38 -17.59
CA ARG A 207 1.63 -34.21 -17.63
C ARG A 207 0.36 -33.36 -17.59
N ASP A 208 0.27 -32.45 -16.61
CA ASP A 208 -0.97 -31.74 -16.31
C ASP A 208 -1.09 -30.40 -17.09
N LYS A 209 0.02 -29.92 -17.66
CA LYS A 209 0.18 -28.67 -18.44
C LYS A 209 -0.38 -27.40 -17.79
N ARG A 210 -0.62 -27.42 -16.48
CA ARG A 210 -1.17 -26.28 -15.74
C ARG A 210 -0.54 -26.16 -14.36
N LEU A 211 -0.48 -24.93 -13.86
CA LEU A 211 -0.19 -24.63 -12.46
C LEU A 211 -1.50 -24.59 -11.68
N LYS A 212 -1.49 -25.12 -10.46
CA LYS A 212 -2.64 -25.01 -9.56
C LYS A 212 -2.81 -23.56 -9.14
N ASP A 213 -4.04 -23.08 -9.14
CA ASP A 213 -4.37 -21.72 -8.74
C ASP A 213 -5.46 -21.72 -7.67
N TRP A 214 -5.31 -20.87 -6.67
CA TRP A 214 -6.25 -20.73 -5.57
C TRP A 214 -7.59 -20.11 -6.01
N VAL A 215 -7.67 -19.48 -7.19
CA VAL A 215 -8.94 -19.06 -7.80
C VAL A 215 -9.62 -20.18 -8.58
N CYS A 216 -8.91 -21.26 -8.91
CA CYS A 216 -9.46 -22.32 -9.74
C CYS A 216 -10.31 -23.28 -8.89
N LEU A 217 -11.60 -23.39 -9.20
CA LEU A 217 -12.49 -24.30 -8.49
C LEU A 217 -12.04 -25.76 -8.61
N LEU A 218 -11.50 -26.19 -9.76
CA LEU A 218 -10.95 -27.54 -9.93
C LEU A 218 -9.84 -27.87 -8.93
N ASP A 219 -9.02 -26.88 -8.54
CA ASP A 219 -7.90 -27.09 -7.61
C ASP A 219 -8.33 -27.09 -6.14
N ASN A 220 -9.39 -26.36 -5.82
CA ASN A 220 -9.86 -26.19 -4.44
C ASN A 220 -11.03 -27.11 -4.07
N THR A 221 -11.70 -27.67 -5.08
CA THR A 221 -12.80 -28.60 -4.85
C THR A 221 -12.21 -29.98 -4.50
N PRO A 222 -12.77 -30.70 -3.53
CA PRO A 222 -12.41 -32.10 -3.28
C PRO A 222 -12.67 -33.00 -4.50
N ASN A 223 -11.97 -34.15 -4.58
CA ASN A 223 -12.13 -35.09 -5.69
C ASN A 223 -13.51 -35.76 -5.71
N ASP A 224 -14.17 -35.86 -4.56
CA ASP A 224 -15.47 -36.49 -4.33
C ASP A 224 -16.66 -35.53 -4.50
N HIS A 225 -16.42 -34.28 -4.90
CA HIS A 225 -17.48 -33.29 -5.03
C HIS A 225 -18.39 -33.60 -6.24
N PRO A 226 -19.72 -33.60 -6.07
CA PRO A 226 -20.68 -34.09 -7.09
C PRO A 226 -20.68 -33.30 -8.40
N TYR A 227 -20.16 -32.07 -8.40
CA TYR A 227 -20.07 -31.20 -9.58
C TYR A 227 -18.65 -31.01 -10.09
N ARG A 228 -17.67 -31.79 -9.62
CA ARG A 228 -16.27 -31.60 -9.99
C ARG A 228 -16.03 -31.68 -11.50
N ASP A 229 -16.60 -32.70 -12.13
CA ASP A 229 -16.45 -32.96 -13.57
C ASP A 229 -17.07 -31.85 -14.44
N SER A 230 -17.97 -31.03 -13.88
CA SER A 230 -18.55 -29.89 -14.60
C SER A 230 -17.60 -28.69 -14.72
N PHE A 231 -16.50 -28.69 -13.96
CA PHE A 231 -15.50 -27.62 -14.00
C PHE A 231 -14.35 -27.93 -14.96
N GLU A 232 -14.24 -29.17 -15.47
CA GLU A 232 -13.27 -29.55 -16.49
C GLU A 232 -13.72 -28.97 -17.85
N ILE A 233 -13.05 -27.91 -18.31
CA ILE A 233 -13.17 -27.33 -19.65
C ILE A 233 -11.85 -27.55 -20.39
#